data_AF-A0A960XWI6-F1
#
_entry.id   AF-A0A960XWI6-F1
#
_cell.length_a   1.000
_cell.length_b   1.000
_cell.length_c   1.000
_cell.angle_alpha   90.00
_cell.angle_beta   90.00
_cell.angle_gamma   90.00
#
_symmetry.space_group_name_H-M   'P 1'
#
loop_
_entity.id
_entity.type
_entity.pdbx_description
1 polymer ?
#
loop_
_entity_poly.entity_id
_entity_poly.type
_entity_poly.pdbx_seq_one_letter_code
_entity_poly.pdbx_strand_id
1 'polypeptide(L)'
;MKKDYHIEFKAEEIKDLPAGCIVRRLGEGKDQQGRFVKPSDDGLAMVVVDVIDLTNQEYLTEGGIIRPSPGDTLLRHQQSFADSEKAEAAMQIIRNWPLYRDNEALRDPITEFVQNCFSPEEILTLKKEDNLKPLFVTIQHRFQIGRHAPRIDWEKVRWERFQEALDGLYDGKHLTYVAFIPSDQNHDPKFFSIGTKPHVETVKQLEREEFYFKPTNGGHIKVISATNETPKRFLVDAGSNEYGAGVKASVATAELICDMLEKVHPGPEFIAVKGRDAYGVQQSY
;
A
#
# COMPACT_ATOMS: atom_id res chain seq x y z
N MET A 1 18.45 -2.61 28.07
CA MET A 1 19.19 -2.38 29.34
C MET A 1 18.32 -1.54 30.27
N LYS A 2 18.32 -1.80 31.59
CA LYS A 2 17.63 -0.97 32.58
C LYS A 2 18.15 0.48 32.55
N LYS A 3 17.25 1.42 32.80
CA LYS A 3 17.51 2.86 32.82
C LYS A 3 16.87 3.43 34.09
N ASP A 4 17.20 4.67 34.42
CA ASP A 4 16.72 5.37 35.62
C ASP A 4 15.19 5.54 35.65
N TYR A 5 14.54 5.61 34.49
CA TYR A 5 13.08 5.68 34.35
C TYR A 5 12.37 4.32 34.37
N HIS A 6 13.10 3.23 34.58
CA HIS A 6 12.53 1.88 34.68
C HIS A 6 12.42 1.44 36.15
N ILE A 7 11.36 0.69 36.47
CA ILE A 7 11.25 -0.13 37.68
C ILE A 7 11.29 -1.58 37.24
N GLU A 8 12.19 -2.33 37.85
CA GLU A 8 12.30 -3.78 37.62
C GLU A 8 11.34 -4.51 38.56
N PHE A 9 10.70 -5.55 38.04
CA PHE A 9 9.75 -6.38 38.78
C PHE A 9 9.92 -7.85 38.41
N LYS A 10 9.38 -8.75 39.22
CA LYS A 10 9.40 -10.20 39.02
C LYS A 10 8.10 -10.70 38.41
N ALA A 11 8.15 -11.88 37.80
CA ALA A 11 6.95 -12.49 37.20
C ALA A 11 5.80 -12.67 38.21
N GLU A 12 6.10 -12.92 39.49
CA GLU A 12 5.09 -13.06 40.54
C GLU A 12 4.32 -11.75 40.84
N GLU A 13 4.88 -10.60 40.45
CA GLU A 13 4.34 -9.26 40.70
C GLU A 13 3.44 -8.76 39.54
N ILE A 14 3.29 -9.53 38.45
CA ILE A 14 2.50 -9.13 37.27
C ILE A 14 1.05 -8.78 37.63
N LYS A 15 0.45 -9.53 38.55
CA LYS A 15 -0.93 -9.32 39.03
C LYS A 15 -1.14 -7.97 39.73
N ASP A 16 -0.06 -7.38 40.25
CA ASP A 16 -0.07 -6.14 41.02
C ASP A 16 0.34 -4.93 40.15
N LEU A 17 0.59 -5.13 38.86
CA LEU A 17 0.95 -4.06 37.94
C LEU A 17 -0.22 -3.11 37.69
N PRO A 18 0.02 -1.78 37.68
CA PRO A 18 -1.01 -0.81 37.33
C PRO A 18 -1.43 -0.96 35.85
N ALA A 19 -2.73 -1.07 35.60
CA ALA A 19 -3.28 -1.02 34.26
C ALA A 19 -2.89 0.29 33.56
N GLY A 20 -2.57 0.21 32.27
CA GLY A 20 -2.18 1.34 31.44
C GLY A 20 -0.70 1.71 31.51
N CYS A 21 0.10 1.10 32.41
CA CYS A 21 1.55 1.33 32.43
C CYS A 21 2.25 0.67 31.24
N ILE A 22 3.42 1.18 30.87
CA ILE A 22 4.25 0.57 29.81
C ILE A 22 5.12 -0.49 30.47
N VAL A 23 5.07 -1.71 29.93
CA VAL A 23 5.88 -2.84 30.36
C VAL A 23 6.82 -3.27 29.24
N ARG A 24 7.99 -3.77 29.63
CA ARG A 24 9.06 -4.18 28.74
C ARG A 24 9.70 -5.47 29.24
N ARG A 25 9.95 -6.38 28.31
CA ARG A 25 10.66 -7.65 28.52
C ARG A 25 11.98 -7.59 27.77
N LEU A 26 13.08 -7.88 28.46
CA LEU A 26 14.42 -7.98 27.91
C LEU A 26 15.00 -9.38 28.16
N GLY A 27 15.29 -10.15 27.11
CA GLY A 27 15.97 -11.45 27.26
C GLY A 27 15.87 -12.33 26.01
N GLU A 28 16.80 -13.29 25.88
CA GLU A 28 16.86 -14.23 24.74
C GLU A 28 16.83 -13.56 23.35
N GLY A 29 17.45 -12.38 23.21
CA GLY A 29 17.44 -11.62 21.97
C GLY A 29 16.12 -10.89 21.67
N LYS A 30 15.17 -10.90 22.61
CA LYS A 30 13.90 -10.16 22.53
C LYS A 30 13.95 -8.91 23.39
N ASP A 31 13.46 -7.81 22.83
CA ASP A 31 13.26 -6.54 23.50
C ASP A 31 11.85 -6.04 23.17
N GLN A 32 10.87 -6.54 23.92
CA GLN A 32 9.46 -6.33 23.64
C GLN A 32 8.87 -5.32 24.61
N GLN A 33 8.06 -4.38 24.11
CA GLN A 33 7.41 -3.35 24.91
C GLN A 33 5.94 -3.20 24.50
N GLY A 34 5.09 -2.82 25.45
CA GLY A 34 3.67 -2.56 25.17
C GLY A 34 2.93 -1.99 26.38
N ARG A 35 1.70 -1.53 26.16
CA ARG A 35 0.86 -0.97 27.22
C ARG A 35 0.13 -2.10 27.95
N PHE A 36 0.40 -2.26 29.24
CA PHE A 36 -0.22 -3.28 30.07
C PHE A 36 -1.72 -3.04 30.23
N VAL A 37 -2.51 -4.08 29.98
CA VAL A 37 -3.96 -4.07 30.19
C VAL A 37 -4.32 -4.81 31.46
N LYS A 38 -3.87 -6.07 31.56
CA LYS A 38 -4.18 -6.98 32.67
C LYS A 38 -3.23 -8.19 32.69
N PRO A 39 -3.13 -8.92 33.81
CA PRO A 39 -2.52 -10.25 33.80
C PRO A 39 -3.29 -11.23 32.89
N SER A 40 -2.61 -12.24 32.36
CA SER A 40 -3.25 -13.43 31.79
C SER A 40 -4.02 -14.21 32.85
N ASP A 41 -4.86 -15.15 32.42
CA ASP A 41 -5.70 -15.94 33.34
C ASP A 41 -4.87 -16.79 34.33
N ASP A 42 -3.67 -17.23 33.94
CA ASP A 42 -2.72 -17.93 34.81
C ASP A 42 -1.90 -16.99 35.71
N GLY A 43 -2.01 -15.67 35.52
CA GLY A 43 -1.24 -14.65 36.24
C GLY A 43 0.25 -14.58 35.89
N LEU A 44 0.71 -15.40 34.94
CA LEU A 44 2.14 -15.57 34.62
C LEU A 44 2.58 -14.77 33.40
N ALA A 45 1.68 -14.11 32.69
CA ALA A 45 1.97 -13.31 31.51
C ALA A 45 1.22 -11.98 31.52
N MET A 46 1.71 -11.04 30.71
CA MET A 46 1.16 -9.70 30.58
C MET A 46 0.31 -9.62 29.31
N VAL A 47 -0.97 -9.29 29.43
CA VAL A 47 -1.80 -8.91 28.29
C VAL A 47 -1.55 -7.44 28.02
N VAL A 48 -1.10 -7.13 26.81
CA VAL A 48 -0.67 -5.80 26.41
C VAL A 48 -1.32 -5.39 25.09
N VAL A 49 -1.41 -4.08 24.87
CA VAL A 49 -1.72 -3.49 23.56
C VAL A 49 -0.52 -2.76 22.99
N ASP A 50 -0.53 -2.59 21.66
CA ASP A 50 0.52 -1.98 20.86
C ASP A 50 1.91 -2.54 21.17
N VAL A 51 2.11 -3.81 20.82
CA VAL A 51 3.34 -4.54 21.09
C VAL A 51 4.39 -4.17 20.05
N ILE A 52 5.57 -3.76 20.51
CA ILE A 52 6.70 -3.35 19.68
C ILE A 52 7.95 -4.16 20.05
N ASP A 53 8.82 -4.38 19.07
CA ASP A 53 10.17 -4.90 19.23
C ASP A 53 11.17 -3.75 19.05
N LEU A 54 11.84 -3.36 20.13
CA LEU A 54 12.80 -2.25 20.13
C LEU A 54 14.16 -2.65 19.55
N THR A 55 14.48 -3.95 19.49
CA THR A 55 15.71 -4.44 18.85
C THR A 55 15.59 -4.34 17.34
N ASN A 56 14.48 -4.86 16.79
CA ASN A 56 14.23 -4.87 15.35
C ASN A 56 13.56 -3.58 14.85
N GLN A 57 13.07 -2.73 15.75
CA GLN A 57 12.36 -1.46 15.47
C GLN A 57 11.03 -1.70 14.75
N GLU A 58 10.28 -2.69 15.22
CA GLU A 58 9.08 -3.20 14.55
C GLU A 58 7.86 -3.07 15.45
N TYR A 59 6.76 -2.58 14.88
CA TYR A 59 5.43 -2.87 15.41
C TYR A 59 5.07 -4.34 15.15
N LEU A 60 4.73 -5.10 16.19
CA LEU A 60 4.40 -6.52 16.10
C LEU A 60 2.88 -6.76 15.98
N THR A 61 2.09 -6.17 16.88
CA THR A 61 0.63 -6.42 16.94
C THR A 61 -0.10 -5.40 17.81
N GLU A 62 -1.39 -5.20 17.56
CA GLU A 62 -2.28 -4.32 18.34
C GLU A 62 -2.61 -4.89 19.71
N GLY A 63 -2.75 -6.21 19.81
CA GLY A 63 -2.97 -6.93 21.06
C GLY A 63 -2.08 -8.16 21.13
N GLY A 64 -1.46 -8.39 22.28
CA GLY A 64 -0.55 -9.50 22.46
C GLY A 64 -0.38 -9.93 23.91
N ILE A 65 0.26 -11.09 24.09
CA ILE A 65 0.63 -11.64 25.40
C ILE A 65 2.16 -11.70 25.47
N ILE A 66 2.76 -10.93 26.38
CA ILE A 66 4.18 -11.02 26.69
C ILE A 66 4.35 -12.02 27.83
N ARG A 67 4.84 -13.22 27.52
CA ARG A 67 5.16 -14.26 28.50
C ARG A 67 6.65 -14.20 28.88
N PRO A 68 6.98 -13.95 30.16
CA PRO A 68 8.34 -14.05 30.67
C PRO A 68 8.91 -15.46 30.49
N SER A 69 10.20 -15.53 30.22
CA SER A 69 11.03 -16.73 30.15
C SER A 69 12.12 -16.67 31.22
N PRO A 70 12.66 -17.81 31.68
CA PRO A 70 13.75 -17.81 32.65
C PRO A 70 14.93 -16.97 32.19
N GLY A 71 15.38 -16.03 33.01
CA GLY A 71 16.50 -15.13 32.70
C GLY A 71 16.09 -13.81 32.03
N ASP A 72 14.82 -13.62 31.69
CA ASP A 72 14.33 -12.32 31.25
C ASP A 72 14.37 -11.29 32.38
N THR A 73 14.70 -10.05 32.03
CA THR A 73 14.47 -8.88 32.87
C THR A 73 13.13 -8.24 32.50
N LEU A 74 12.26 -8.06 33.49
CA LEU A 74 10.97 -7.39 33.32
C LEU A 74 11.04 -5.98 33.91
N LEU A 75 10.62 -5.01 33.11
CA LEU A 75 10.69 -3.59 33.45
C LEU A 75 9.32 -2.95 33.23
N ARG A 76 8.95 -2.00 34.08
CA ARG A 76 7.86 -1.06 33.82
C ARG A 76 8.39 0.36 33.81
N HIS A 77 7.75 1.23 33.04
CA HIS A 77 8.07 2.64 33.07
C HIS A 77 7.51 3.27 34.35
N GLN A 78 8.28 4.21 34.92
CA GLN A 78 7.88 4.92 36.13
C GLN A 78 6.74 5.90 35.88
N GLN A 79 6.81 6.59 34.74
CA GLN A 79 5.92 7.68 34.37
C GLN A 79 5.33 7.43 32.97
N SER A 80 4.25 8.14 32.70
CA SER A 80 3.51 8.20 31.45
C SER A 80 3.47 9.63 30.94
N PHE A 81 2.80 9.85 29.81
CA PHE A 81 2.53 11.21 29.33
C PHE A 81 1.55 11.99 30.21
N ALA A 82 0.74 11.32 31.03
CA ALA A 82 -0.26 11.98 31.87
C ALA A 82 0.32 12.61 33.14
N ASP A 83 1.45 12.10 33.63
CA ASP A 83 2.02 12.42 34.95
C ASP A 83 3.51 12.84 34.90
N SER A 84 4.13 12.90 33.72
CA SER A 84 5.49 13.39 33.55
C SER A 84 5.54 14.88 33.19
N GLU A 85 6.35 15.64 33.93
CA GLU A 85 6.70 17.03 33.59
C GLU A 85 7.47 17.15 32.26
N LYS A 86 8.00 16.04 31.74
CA LYS A 86 8.75 15.97 30.49
C LYS A 86 7.86 15.71 29.26
N ALA A 87 6.55 15.51 29.46
CA ALA A 87 5.60 15.13 28.41
C ALA A 87 5.62 16.08 27.21
N GLU A 88 5.57 17.39 27.43
CA GLU A 88 5.55 18.38 26.34
C GLU A 88 6.88 18.38 25.57
N ALA A 89 8.01 18.30 26.27
CA ALA A 89 9.33 18.23 25.62
C ALA A 89 9.48 16.97 24.74
N ALA A 90 8.94 15.84 25.18
CA ALA A 90 8.91 14.61 24.40
C ALA A 90 7.95 14.73 23.19
N MET A 91 6.76 15.28 23.37
CA MET A 91 5.80 15.50 22.27
C MET A 91 6.32 16.45 21.20
N GLN A 92 7.12 17.45 21.57
CA GLN A 92 7.75 18.34 20.59
C GLN A 92 8.68 17.58 19.63
N ILE A 93 9.30 16.47 20.05
CA ILE A 93 10.13 15.64 19.17
C ILE A 93 9.25 14.97 18.10
N ILE A 94 8.08 14.47 18.49
CA ILE A 94 7.10 13.86 17.59
C ILE A 94 6.53 14.91 16.63
N ARG A 95 6.07 16.05 17.16
CA ARG A 95 5.42 17.12 16.37
C ARG A 95 6.35 17.76 15.34
N ASN A 96 7.66 17.78 15.60
CA ASN A 96 8.66 18.31 14.67
C ASN A 96 9.14 17.29 13.62
N TRP A 97 8.74 16.02 13.73
CA TRP A 97 9.11 15.00 12.76
C TRP A 97 8.35 15.21 11.44
N PRO A 98 9.03 15.25 10.27
CA PRO A 98 8.37 15.54 8.99
C PRO A 98 7.16 14.66 8.69
N LEU A 99 7.27 13.34 8.86
CA LEU A 99 6.17 12.42 8.56
C LEU A 99 4.94 12.63 9.46
N TYR A 100 5.09 13.15 10.68
CA TYR A 100 3.94 13.56 11.50
C TYR A 100 3.25 14.80 10.93
N ARG A 101 4.03 15.78 10.47
CA ARG A 101 3.49 17.02 9.89
C ARG A 101 2.83 16.77 8.55
N ASP A 102 3.41 15.92 7.72
CA ASP A 102 2.96 15.66 6.35
C ASP A 102 1.71 14.76 6.29
N ASN A 103 1.41 14.01 7.35
CA ASN A 103 0.27 13.09 7.41
C ASN A 103 -0.79 13.57 8.43
N GLU A 104 -1.55 14.61 8.09
CA GLU A 104 -2.49 15.25 9.02
C GLU A 104 -3.52 14.26 9.61
N ALA A 105 -4.05 13.37 8.77
CA ALA A 105 -5.03 12.35 9.17
C ALA A 105 -4.48 11.33 10.18
N LEU A 106 -3.16 11.21 10.30
CA LEU A 106 -2.50 10.26 11.20
C LEU A 106 -1.98 10.90 12.49
N ARG A 107 -2.11 12.22 12.67
CA ARG A 107 -1.54 12.93 13.83
C ARG A 107 -2.08 12.42 15.18
N ASP A 108 -3.40 12.29 15.30
CA ASP A 108 -4.04 11.81 16.53
C ASP A 108 -3.72 10.32 16.78
N PRO A 109 -3.87 9.40 15.80
CA PRO A 109 -3.45 8.01 15.97
C PRO A 109 -1.96 7.84 16.33
N ILE A 110 -1.06 8.61 15.71
CA ILE A 110 0.37 8.57 16.05
C ILE A 110 0.59 9.02 17.49
N THR A 111 -0.09 10.09 17.91
CA THR A 111 0.02 10.60 19.29
C THR A 111 -0.43 9.55 20.29
N GLU A 112 -1.59 8.94 20.07
CA GLU A 112 -2.11 7.87 20.93
C GLU A 112 -1.15 6.67 20.99
N PHE A 113 -0.67 6.19 19.84
CA PHE A 113 0.29 5.10 19.75
C PHE A 113 1.59 5.42 20.53
N VAL A 114 2.14 6.62 20.37
CA VAL A 114 3.35 7.03 21.10
C VAL A 114 3.11 7.04 22.60
N GLN A 115 1.95 7.55 23.04
CA GLN A 115 1.59 7.59 24.46
C GLN A 115 1.33 6.20 25.05
N ASN A 116 0.91 5.25 24.23
CA ASN A 116 0.73 3.85 24.64
C ASN A 116 2.05 3.10 24.74
N CYS A 117 2.99 3.35 23.83
CA CYS A 117 4.18 2.53 23.70
C CYS A 117 5.42 3.11 24.38
N PHE A 118 5.53 4.43 24.54
CA PHE A 118 6.76 5.09 25.01
C PHE A 118 6.48 6.01 26.20
N SER A 119 7.42 6.13 27.13
CA SER A 119 7.36 7.19 28.14
C SER A 119 8.13 8.43 27.68
N PRO A 120 7.78 9.63 28.18
CA PRO A 120 8.53 10.86 27.87
C PRO A 120 10.03 10.74 28.15
N GLU A 121 10.41 10.08 29.25
CA GLU A 121 11.80 9.86 29.65
C GLU A 121 12.55 8.98 28.66
N GLU A 122 11.90 7.95 28.12
CA GLU A 122 12.49 7.09 27.10
C GLU A 122 12.75 7.88 25.82
N ILE A 123 11.77 8.64 25.32
CA ILE A 123 11.92 9.43 24.10
C ILE A 123 13.07 10.45 24.24
N LEU A 124 13.15 11.12 25.38
CA LEU A 124 14.22 12.07 25.65
C LEU A 124 15.59 11.39 25.79
N THR A 125 15.63 10.17 26.36
CA THR A 125 16.85 9.37 26.42
C THR A 125 17.30 8.95 25.02
N LEU A 126 16.39 8.46 24.18
CA LEU A 126 16.66 8.11 22.79
C LEU A 126 17.18 9.32 21.99
N LYS A 127 16.61 10.52 22.22
CA LYS A 127 17.12 11.76 21.62
C LYS A 127 18.52 12.11 22.11
N LYS A 128 18.77 12.01 23.41
CA LYS A 128 20.08 12.30 24.01
C LYS A 128 21.18 11.36 23.50
N GLU A 129 20.81 10.12 23.21
CA GLU A 129 21.68 9.08 22.66
C GLU A 129 21.80 9.14 21.12
N ASP A 130 21.20 10.15 20.47
CA ASP A 130 21.12 10.30 19.01
C ASP A 130 20.58 9.04 18.30
N ASN A 131 19.63 8.36 18.94
CA ASN A 131 19.08 7.10 18.47
C ASN A 131 17.55 7.09 18.56
N LEU A 132 16.90 7.96 17.77
CA LEU A 132 15.43 7.99 17.66
C LEU A 132 14.84 6.92 16.73
N LYS A 133 15.67 6.02 16.19
CA LYS A 133 15.21 4.95 15.27
C LYS A 133 14.15 4.04 15.89
N PRO A 134 14.30 3.53 17.14
CA PRO A 134 13.28 2.66 17.75
C PRO A 134 11.92 3.32 17.90
N LEU A 135 11.87 4.65 17.98
CA LEU A 135 10.63 5.42 18.01
C LEU A 135 10.08 5.62 16.59
N PHE A 136 10.82 6.28 15.70
CA PHE A 136 10.29 6.71 14.41
C PHE A 136 10.11 5.59 13.39
N VAL A 137 10.94 4.54 13.44
CA VAL A 137 10.79 3.40 12.53
C VAL A 137 9.57 2.59 12.93
N THR A 138 9.35 2.37 14.22
CA THR A 138 8.18 1.66 14.74
C THR A 138 6.88 2.39 14.39
N ILE A 139 6.84 3.73 14.50
CA ILE A 139 5.70 4.54 14.04
C ILE A 139 5.48 4.34 12.53
N GLN A 140 6.54 4.41 11.71
CA GLN A 140 6.43 4.17 10.28
C GLN A 140 5.90 2.76 9.96
N HIS A 141 6.33 1.74 10.71
CA HIS A 141 5.86 0.37 10.53
C HIS A 141 4.37 0.23 10.90
N ARG A 142 3.96 0.78 12.04
CA ARG A 142 2.56 0.74 12.50
C ARG A 142 1.59 1.37 11.51
N PHE A 143 1.96 2.52 10.95
CA PHE A 143 1.08 3.33 10.11
C PHE A 143 1.36 3.18 8.61
N GLN A 144 2.33 2.35 8.23
CA GLN A 144 2.72 2.12 6.84
C GLN A 144 2.99 3.44 6.10
N ILE A 145 3.85 4.28 6.70
CA ILE A 145 4.26 5.58 6.15
C ILE A 145 5.77 5.64 5.91
N GLY A 146 6.21 6.61 5.11
CA GLY A 146 7.62 6.76 4.77
C GLY A 146 8.13 5.54 4.00
N ARG A 147 9.22 4.92 4.48
CA ARG A 147 9.83 3.76 3.80
C ARG A 147 8.98 2.48 3.89
N HIS A 148 8.03 2.44 4.81
CA HIS A 148 7.10 1.32 5.00
C HIS A 148 5.75 1.56 4.30
N ALA A 149 5.63 2.66 3.53
CA ALA A 149 4.46 2.84 2.68
C ALA A 149 4.39 1.69 1.67
N PRO A 150 3.21 1.07 1.48
CA PRO A 150 3.04 0.04 0.48
C PRO A 150 3.41 0.65 -0.88
N ARG A 151 4.40 0.06 -1.55
CA ARG A 151 4.69 0.39 -2.94
C ARG A 151 3.54 -0.15 -3.77
N ILE A 152 2.70 0.74 -4.26
CA ILE A 152 1.68 0.38 -5.24
C ILE A 152 2.41 0.04 -6.53
N ASP A 153 2.30 -1.21 -6.96
CA ASP A 153 2.72 -1.62 -8.29
C ASP A 153 1.69 -1.10 -9.29
N TRP A 154 1.91 0.13 -9.76
CA TRP A 154 1.01 0.79 -10.68
C TRP A 154 0.93 0.08 -12.04
N GLU A 155 1.94 -0.70 -12.43
CA GLU A 155 1.86 -1.49 -13.67
C GLU A 155 0.89 -2.64 -13.51
N LYS A 156 0.91 -3.32 -12.35
CA LYS A 156 -0.09 -4.33 -12.00
C LYS A 156 -1.49 -3.75 -11.89
N VAL A 157 -1.67 -2.63 -11.18
CA VAL A 157 -2.99 -1.98 -11.04
C VAL A 157 -3.58 -1.61 -12.40
N ARG A 158 -2.77 -1.05 -13.31
CA ARG A 158 -3.19 -0.74 -14.69
C ARG A 158 -3.62 -2.01 -15.41
N TRP A 159 -2.79 -3.05 -15.35
CA TRP A 159 -3.06 -4.33 -15.98
C TRP A 159 -4.41 -4.89 -15.53
N GLU A 160 -4.65 -4.92 -14.22
CA GLU A 160 -5.91 -5.41 -13.63
C GLU A 160 -7.11 -4.57 -14.10
N ARG A 161 -7.01 -3.23 -14.08
CA ARG A 161 -8.10 -2.35 -14.55
C ARG A 161 -8.43 -2.53 -16.03
N PHE A 162 -7.43 -2.72 -16.88
CA PHE A 162 -7.66 -2.95 -18.30
C PHE A 162 -8.27 -4.34 -18.54
N GLN A 163 -7.81 -5.35 -17.79
CA GLN A 163 -8.39 -6.69 -17.80
C GLN A 163 -9.86 -6.68 -17.35
N GLU A 164 -10.18 -5.99 -16.26
CA GLU A 164 -11.56 -5.79 -15.80
C GLU A 164 -12.43 -5.13 -16.86
N ALA A 165 -11.90 -4.15 -17.60
CA ALA A 165 -12.62 -3.52 -18.70
C ALA A 165 -12.90 -4.49 -19.85
N LEU A 166 -11.94 -5.35 -20.22
CA LEU A 166 -12.13 -6.42 -21.21
C LEU A 166 -13.18 -7.44 -20.75
N ASP A 167 -13.07 -7.88 -19.50
CA ASP A 167 -13.97 -8.87 -18.91
C ASP A 167 -15.39 -8.32 -18.70
N GLY A 168 -15.52 -7.00 -18.50
CA GLY A 168 -16.80 -6.30 -18.42
C GLY A 168 -17.52 -6.11 -19.76
N LEU A 169 -16.87 -6.36 -20.91
CA LEU A 169 -17.54 -6.26 -22.21
C LEU A 169 -18.55 -7.40 -22.42
N TYR A 170 -19.76 -7.03 -22.84
CA TYR A 170 -20.86 -7.91 -23.24
C TYR A 170 -21.32 -7.61 -24.68
N ASP A 171 -22.06 -8.55 -25.26
CA ASP A 171 -22.37 -8.66 -26.68
C ASP A 171 -22.65 -7.30 -27.37
N GLY A 172 -21.86 -7.00 -28.40
CA GLY A 172 -22.01 -5.79 -29.21
C GLY A 172 -21.42 -4.52 -28.61
N LYS A 173 -20.87 -4.56 -27.39
CA LYS A 173 -20.14 -3.43 -26.79
C LYS A 173 -18.68 -3.41 -27.19
N HIS A 174 -18.14 -2.20 -27.18
CA HIS A 174 -16.72 -1.94 -27.43
C HIS A 174 -16.12 -1.13 -26.28
N LEU A 175 -14.80 -1.11 -26.22
CA LEU A 175 -14.01 -0.15 -25.47
C LEU A 175 -13.11 0.62 -26.43
N THR A 176 -12.84 1.88 -26.11
CA THR A 176 -11.81 2.70 -26.76
C THR A 176 -10.52 2.53 -25.99
N TYR A 177 -9.43 2.17 -26.66
CA TYR A 177 -8.13 2.05 -26.03
C TYR A 177 -7.10 3.03 -26.62
N VAL A 178 -6.12 3.38 -25.79
CA VAL A 178 -4.84 3.95 -26.20
C VAL A 178 -3.73 3.01 -25.74
N ALA A 179 -2.67 2.91 -26.55
CA ALA A 179 -1.59 1.98 -26.30
C ALA A 179 -0.22 2.59 -26.58
N PHE A 180 0.77 2.16 -25.82
CA PHE A 180 2.18 2.32 -26.15
C PHE A 180 2.71 0.98 -26.62
N ILE A 181 3.17 0.93 -27.87
CA ILE A 181 3.76 -0.25 -28.49
C ILE A 181 5.23 0.08 -28.74
N PRO A 182 6.16 -0.48 -27.95
CA PRO A 182 7.57 -0.19 -28.09
C PRO A 182 8.13 -0.76 -29.40
N SER A 183 9.10 -0.04 -29.97
CA SER A 183 9.86 -0.50 -31.14
C SER A 183 11.05 -1.38 -30.76
N ASP A 184 11.37 -1.49 -29.47
CA ASP A 184 12.45 -2.31 -28.92
C ASP A 184 11.90 -3.44 -28.03
N GLN A 185 12.75 -4.43 -27.72
CA GLN A 185 12.39 -5.57 -26.86
C GLN A 185 12.56 -5.28 -25.36
N ASN A 186 13.04 -4.08 -24.99
CA ASN A 186 13.38 -3.75 -23.60
C ASN A 186 12.21 -3.13 -22.83
N HIS A 187 11.15 -2.75 -23.53
CA HIS A 187 9.94 -2.21 -22.93
C HIS A 187 8.76 -3.13 -23.20
N ASP A 188 7.83 -3.20 -22.25
CA ASP A 188 6.58 -3.92 -22.43
C ASP A 188 5.48 -3.01 -23.00
N PRO A 189 4.58 -3.56 -23.84
CA PRO A 189 3.45 -2.81 -24.35
C PRO A 189 2.49 -2.43 -23.21
N LYS A 190 1.89 -1.26 -23.32
CA LYS A 190 0.98 -0.71 -22.31
C LYS A 190 -0.35 -0.36 -22.95
N PHE A 191 -1.44 -0.72 -22.27
CA PHE A 191 -2.80 -0.46 -22.70
C PHE A 191 -3.56 0.31 -21.63
N PHE A 192 -4.42 1.23 -22.06
CA PHE A 192 -5.28 2.02 -21.18
C PHE A 192 -6.63 2.29 -21.84
N SER A 193 -7.69 2.26 -21.04
CA SER A 193 -9.05 2.60 -21.45
C SER A 193 -9.81 3.21 -20.28
N ILE A 194 -10.78 4.06 -20.60
CA ILE A 194 -11.80 4.56 -19.67
C ILE A 194 -13.21 4.21 -20.17
N GLY A 195 -13.31 3.09 -20.89
CA GLY A 195 -14.53 2.61 -21.54
C GLY A 195 -14.68 3.16 -22.95
N THR A 196 -15.86 3.69 -23.28
CA THR A 196 -16.24 4.12 -24.65
C THR A 196 -15.96 5.59 -24.96
N LYS A 197 -15.25 6.31 -24.07
CA LYS A 197 -14.93 7.72 -24.31
C LYS A 197 -13.99 7.87 -25.52
N PRO A 198 -13.99 9.03 -26.21
CA PRO A 198 -13.07 9.29 -27.31
C PRO A 198 -11.60 9.19 -26.90
N HIS A 199 -10.70 8.96 -27.86
CA HIS A 199 -9.24 8.86 -27.61
C HIS A 199 -8.70 10.11 -26.89
N VAL A 200 -9.15 11.32 -27.27
CA VAL A 200 -8.75 12.59 -26.64
C VAL A 200 -9.01 12.58 -25.13
N GLU A 201 -10.22 12.20 -24.73
CA GLU A 201 -10.62 12.18 -23.31
C GLU A 201 -9.92 11.04 -22.56
N THR A 202 -9.66 9.92 -23.25
CA THR A 202 -8.87 8.81 -22.70
C THR A 202 -7.44 9.25 -22.40
N VAL A 203 -6.80 10.02 -23.28
CA VAL A 203 -5.44 10.54 -23.03
C VAL A 203 -5.43 11.61 -21.95
N LYS A 204 -6.39 12.55 -21.93
CA LYS A 204 -6.50 13.53 -20.84
C LYS A 204 -6.64 12.87 -19.47
N GLN A 205 -7.34 11.73 -19.40
CA GLN A 205 -7.43 10.97 -18.17
C GLN A 205 -6.10 10.27 -17.85
N LEU A 206 -5.45 9.64 -18.83
CA LEU A 206 -4.13 9.02 -18.66
C LEU A 206 -3.08 10.01 -18.12
N GLU A 207 -3.09 11.26 -18.57
CA GLU A 207 -2.19 12.33 -18.09
C GLU A 207 -2.38 12.69 -16.61
N ARG A 208 -3.49 12.28 -16.00
CA ARG A 208 -3.82 12.53 -14.58
C ARG A 208 -3.63 11.30 -13.70
N GLU A 209 -3.36 10.14 -14.29
CA GLU A 209 -3.08 8.93 -13.52
C GLU A 209 -1.64 8.96 -12.99
N GLU A 210 -1.43 8.37 -11.80
CA GLU A 210 -0.10 8.17 -11.20
C GLU A 210 0.82 7.33 -12.10
N PHE A 211 0.22 6.52 -12.98
CA PHE A 211 0.92 5.87 -14.08
C PHE A 211 0.65 6.61 -15.39
N TYR A 212 1.72 7.00 -16.07
CA TYR A 212 1.62 7.67 -17.36
C TYR A 212 2.53 7.01 -18.39
N PHE A 213 2.06 6.96 -19.63
CA PHE A 213 2.88 6.67 -20.79
C PHE A 213 2.41 7.53 -21.96
N LYS A 214 3.32 7.82 -22.90
CA LYS A 214 2.98 8.51 -24.14
C LYS A 214 2.40 7.49 -25.13
N PRO A 215 1.11 7.55 -25.52
CA PRO A 215 0.55 6.59 -26.45
C PRO A 215 1.17 6.74 -27.84
N THR A 216 1.37 5.61 -28.52
CA THR A 216 1.79 5.54 -29.92
C THR A 216 0.65 5.07 -30.83
N ASN A 217 -0.33 4.38 -30.24
CA ASN A 217 -1.42 3.73 -30.95
C ASN A 217 -2.75 3.97 -30.22
N GLY A 218 -3.86 3.81 -30.94
CA GLY A 218 -5.18 3.74 -30.34
C GLY A 218 -6.19 3.13 -31.31
N GLY A 219 -7.29 2.64 -30.77
CA GLY A 219 -8.34 2.00 -31.55
C GLY A 219 -9.50 1.56 -30.67
N HIS A 220 -10.19 0.52 -31.11
CA HIS A 220 -11.33 -0.04 -30.41
C HIS A 220 -11.21 -1.57 -30.31
N ILE A 221 -11.73 -2.11 -29.21
CA ILE A 221 -11.86 -3.55 -28.99
C ILE A 221 -13.35 -3.83 -28.79
N LYS A 222 -13.94 -4.70 -29.61
CA LYS A 222 -15.36 -5.04 -29.57
C LYS A 222 -15.56 -6.52 -29.36
N VAL A 223 -16.39 -6.90 -28.40
CA VAL A 223 -16.70 -8.30 -28.16
C VAL A 223 -17.67 -8.85 -29.20
N ILE A 224 -17.36 -10.04 -29.71
CA ILE A 224 -18.19 -10.78 -30.70
C ILE A 224 -18.63 -12.16 -30.21
N SER A 225 -17.98 -12.69 -29.17
CA SER A 225 -18.43 -13.88 -28.47
C SER A 225 -19.66 -13.57 -27.61
N ALA A 226 -20.55 -14.54 -27.41
CA ALA A 226 -21.65 -14.40 -26.46
C ALA A 226 -21.12 -14.29 -25.02
N THR A 227 -21.90 -13.67 -24.12
CA THR A 227 -21.49 -13.34 -22.74
C THR A 227 -20.91 -14.51 -21.92
N ASN A 228 -21.22 -15.76 -22.26
CA ASN A 228 -20.74 -16.97 -21.57
C ASN A 228 -19.80 -17.85 -22.42
N GLU A 229 -19.39 -17.40 -23.61
CA GLU A 229 -18.46 -18.14 -24.46
C GLU A 229 -17.02 -17.91 -23.99
N THR A 230 -16.26 -19.01 -23.86
CA THR A 230 -14.85 -19.01 -23.47
C THR A 230 -14.02 -19.78 -24.52
N PRO A 231 -12.90 -19.23 -25.00
CA PRO A 231 -12.38 -17.89 -24.69
C PRO A 231 -13.28 -16.78 -25.26
N LYS A 232 -13.29 -15.61 -24.61
CA LYS A 232 -13.95 -14.42 -25.19
C LYS A 232 -13.23 -14.04 -26.48
N ARG A 233 -14.00 -13.63 -27.49
CA ARG A 233 -13.49 -13.24 -28.80
C ARG A 233 -13.75 -11.77 -29.05
N PHE A 234 -12.70 -11.06 -29.47
CA PHE A 234 -12.72 -9.63 -29.68
C PHE A 234 -12.27 -9.26 -31.09
N LEU A 235 -13.00 -8.35 -31.74
CA LEU A 235 -12.50 -7.63 -32.91
C LEU A 235 -11.67 -6.43 -32.43
N VAL A 236 -10.47 -6.26 -32.97
CA VAL A 236 -9.55 -5.20 -32.61
C VAL A 236 -9.18 -4.38 -33.84
N ASP A 237 -9.38 -3.07 -33.75
CA ASP A 237 -8.90 -2.12 -34.76
C ASP A 237 -7.80 -1.20 -34.20
N ALA A 238 -7.09 -0.52 -35.09
CA ALA A 238 -6.08 0.51 -34.76
C ALA A 238 -6.53 1.91 -35.24
N GLY A 239 -7.85 2.14 -35.23
CA GLY A 239 -8.51 3.24 -35.92
C GLY A 239 -8.61 4.57 -35.17
N SER A 240 -7.51 5.08 -34.61
CA SER A 240 -7.50 6.40 -33.95
C SER A 240 -7.16 7.54 -34.91
N ASN A 241 -7.90 8.67 -34.81
CA ASN A 241 -7.56 9.90 -35.54
C ASN A 241 -6.36 10.64 -34.91
N GLU A 242 -6.08 10.39 -33.64
CA GLU A 242 -5.02 11.10 -32.91
C GLU A 242 -3.74 10.27 -32.80
N TYR A 243 -3.88 8.95 -32.64
CA TYR A 243 -2.77 8.03 -32.40
C TYR A 243 -2.74 6.93 -33.46
N GLY A 244 -2.97 7.30 -34.72
CA GLY A 244 -3.06 6.37 -35.85
C GLY A 244 -3.39 7.08 -37.17
N ALA A 245 -3.88 6.31 -38.15
CA ALA A 245 -4.33 6.82 -39.45
C ALA A 245 -5.87 6.87 -39.57
N GLY A 246 -6.58 6.81 -38.44
CA GLY A 246 -8.04 6.77 -38.39
C GLY A 246 -8.59 5.61 -39.23
N VAL A 247 -9.54 5.91 -40.12
CA VAL A 247 -10.14 4.93 -41.04
C VAL A 247 -9.11 4.28 -41.98
N LYS A 248 -7.94 4.92 -42.19
CA LYS A 248 -6.86 4.38 -43.04
C LYS A 248 -5.88 3.47 -42.29
N ALA A 249 -6.14 3.16 -41.02
CA ALA A 249 -5.29 2.26 -40.25
C ALA A 249 -5.17 0.89 -40.94
N SER A 250 -3.94 0.41 -41.09
CA SER A 250 -3.64 -0.85 -41.77
C SER A 250 -3.98 -2.06 -40.90
N VAL A 251 -4.32 -3.20 -41.51
CA VAL A 251 -4.50 -4.47 -40.78
C VAL A 251 -3.23 -4.86 -40.06
N ALA A 252 -2.07 -4.67 -40.69
CA ALA A 252 -0.78 -5.00 -40.10
C ALA A 252 -0.55 -4.28 -38.76
N THR A 253 -1.05 -3.05 -38.62
CA THR A 253 -1.03 -2.34 -37.33
C THR A 253 -1.96 -2.99 -36.32
N ALA A 254 -3.16 -3.40 -36.72
CA ALA A 254 -4.11 -4.10 -35.84
C ALA A 254 -3.63 -5.51 -35.45
N GLU A 255 -2.97 -6.24 -36.35
CA GLU A 255 -2.31 -7.53 -36.08
C GLU A 255 -1.23 -7.35 -35.00
N LEU A 256 -0.36 -6.35 -35.15
CA LEU A 256 0.63 -6.03 -34.12
C LEU A 256 -0.03 -5.72 -32.77
N ILE A 257 -1.16 -5.01 -32.76
CA ILE A 257 -1.89 -4.75 -31.50
C ILE A 257 -2.45 -6.03 -30.91
N CYS A 258 -3.04 -6.93 -31.72
CA CYS A 258 -3.53 -8.22 -31.25
C CYS A 258 -2.40 -9.05 -30.63
N ASP A 259 -1.24 -9.14 -31.27
CA ASP A 259 -0.09 -9.89 -30.76
C ASP A 259 0.36 -9.33 -29.40
N MET A 260 0.38 -8.00 -29.25
CA MET A 260 0.75 -7.36 -27.99
C MET A 260 -0.33 -7.54 -26.91
N LEU A 261 -1.61 -7.50 -27.27
CA LEU A 261 -2.72 -7.80 -26.38
C LEU A 261 -2.67 -9.24 -25.90
N GLU A 262 -2.39 -10.21 -26.77
CA GLU A 262 -2.25 -11.61 -26.39
C GLU A 262 -1.04 -11.83 -25.46
N LYS A 263 0.08 -11.13 -25.71
CA LYS A 263 1.27 -11.16 -24.85
C LYS A 263 0.96 -10.67 -23.42
N VAL A 264 0.22 -9.55 -23.28
CA VAL A 264 -0.03 -8.96 -21.96
C VAL A 264 -1.31 -9.45 -21.29
N HIS A 265 -2.37 -9.72 -22.05
CA HIS A 265 -3.69 -10.14 -21.57
C HIS A 265 -4.04 -11.51 -22.18
N PRO A 266 -3.36 -12.59 -21.77
CA PRO A 266 -3.59 -13.91 -22.34
C PRO A 266 -4.96 -14.47 -21.93
N GLY A 267 -5.56 -15.30 -22.80
CA GLY A 267 -6.81 -15.99 -22.54
C GLY A 267 -7.88 -15.68 -23.60
N PRO A 268 -8.20 -14.41 -23.88
CA PRO A 268 -9.08 -14.06 -24.99
C PRO A 268 -8.46 -14.24 -26.37
N GLU A 269 -9.30 -14.39 -27.39
CA GLU A 269 -8.91 -14.39 -28.80
C GLU A 269 -9.10 -12.98 -29.39
N PHE A 270 -8.03 -12.40 -29.96
CA PHE A 270 -8.05 -11.07 -30.56
C PHE A 270 -7.93 -11.16 -32.09
N ILE A 271 -8.95 -10.67 -32.79
CA ILE A 271 -9.08 -10.75 -34.25
C ILE A 271 -8.90 -9.36 -34.83
N ALA A 272 -7.81 -9.17 -35.58
CA ALA A 272 -7.46 -7.89 -36.20
C ALA A 272 -8.43 -7.52 -37.34
N VAL A 273 -8.87 -6.26 -37.39
CA VAL A 273 -9.71 -5.72 -38.47
C VAL A 273 -9.20 -4.37 -39.00
N LYS A 274 -9.63 -4.00 -40.22
CA LYS A 274 -9.20 -2.76 -40.89
C LYS A 274 -9.83 -1.53 -40.27
N GLY A 275 -9.14 -0.40 -40.35
CA GLY A 275 -9.71 0.93 -40.14
C GLY A 275 -10.41 1.06 -38.78
N ARG A 276 -11.75 1.17 -38.79
CA ARG A 276 -12.63 1.30 -37.61
C ARG A 276 -13.68 0.20 -37.53
N ASP A 277 -13.39 -0.97 -38.11
CA ASP A 277 -14.38 -2.03 -38.24
C ASP A 277 -14.76 -2.65 -36.88
N ALA A 278 -13.92 -2.53 -35.85
CA ALA A 278 -14.28 -2.92 -34.48
C ALA A 278 -15.24 -1.90 -33.84
N TYR A 279 -15.16 -0.62 -34.22
CA TYR A 279 -16.12 0.41 -33.79
C TYR A 279 -17.50 0.26 -34.45
N GLY A 280 -17.54 -0.08 -35.74
CA GLY A 280 -18.77 -0.20 -36.54
C GLY A 280 -19.18 1.09 -37.29
N VAL A 281 -19.99 0.96 -38.35
CA VAL A 281 -20.29 2.01 -39.34
C VAL A 281 -21.37 3.01 -38.88
N GLN A 282 -21.99 2.86 -37.70
CA GLN A 282 -23.07 3.76 -37.27
C GLN A 282 -22.81 4.37 -35.88
N GLN A 283 -22.37 5.63 -35.86
CA GLN A 283 -23.08 6.68 -35.14
C GLN A 283 -22.78 8.06 -35.75
N SER A 284 -23.86 8.81 -35.96
CA SER A 284 -23.89 10.25 -36.20
C SER A 284 -23.31 10.99 -34.99
N TYR A 285 -22.28 11.82 -35.22
CA TYR A 285 -22.02 12.98 -34.37
C TYR A 285 -23.13 14.01 -34.54
#